data_AF-A0A378KWL6-F1
#
_entry.id   AF-A0A378KWL6-F1
#
_cell.length_a   1.000
_cell.length_b   1.000
_cell.length_c   1.000
_cell.angle_alpha   90.00
_cell.angle_beta   90.00
_cell.angle_gamma   90.00
#
_symmetry.space_group_name_H-M   'P 1'
#
loop_
_entity.id
_entity.type
_entity.pdbx_description
1 polymer ?
#
loop_
_entity_poly.entity_id
_entity_poly.type
_entity_poly.pdbx_seq_one_letter_code
_entity_poly.pdbx_strand_id
1 'polypeptide(L)'
;MSNDVEYILLFFAGFILDHNEKNAPKKNTKSQNAGLFLATTLAIYALLKKGNYKAALVLYSKTGGGGVNFYKKKPDGKLHRLFAFDYHPVKDPKTQQNQWCFHYHRGKNSSQMSKHRPYQGGW
;
A
#
# COMPACT_ATOMS: atom_id res chain seq x y z
N MET A 1 4.01 32.68 3.16
CA MET A 1 3.13 32.22 2.06
C MET A 1 4.01 32.07 0.82
N SER A 2 4.25 30.84 0.35
CA SER A 2 5.03 30.57 -0.87
C SER A 2 4.84 29.12 -1.34
N ASN A 3 4.15 28.98 -2.48
CA ASN A 3 4.38 28.10 -3.64
C ASN A 3 4.36 26.56 -3.57
N ASP A 4 4.01 25.91 -2.45
CA ASP A 4 4.06 24.43 -2.40
C ASP A 4 2.82 23.69 -2.97
N VAL A 5 1.82 24.41 -3.49
CA VAL A 5 0.54 23.80 -3.95
C VAL A 5 0.50 23.59 -5.47
N GLU A 6 1.33 24.28 -6.26
CA GLU A 6 1.28 24.19 -7.74
C GLU A 6 1.86 22.90 -8.32
N TYR A 7 2.81 22.25 -7.63
CA TYR A 7 3.50 21.08 -8.21
C TYR A 7 2.72 19.76 -8.07
N ILE A 8 1.73 19.67 -7.18
CA ILE A 8 0.94 18.45 -6.99
C ILE A 8 -0.21 18.38 -8.01
N LEU A 9 -0.76 19.52 -8.44
CA LEU A 9 -1.82 19.55 -9.45
C LEU A 9 -1.34 19.15 -10.86
N LEU A 10 -0.07 19.42 -11.20
CA LEU A 10 0.49 19.03 -12.50
C LEU A 10 0.72 17.52 -12.66
N PHE A 11 0.88 16.77 -11.56
CA PHE A 11 1.06 15.32 -11.62
C PHE A 11 -0.27 14.57 -11.86
N PHE A 12 -1.41 15.16 -11.47
CA PHE A 12 -2.73 14.59 -11.75
C PHE A 12 -3.29 15.03 -13.11
N ALA A 13 -2.96 16.24 -13.59
CA ALA A 13 -3.39 16.70 -14.91
C ALA A 13 -2.83 15.84 -16.04
N GLY A 14 -1.61 15.30 -15.92
CA GLY A 14 -1.05 14.37 -16.91
C GLY A 14 -1.68 12.97 -16.92
N PHE A 15 -2.41 12.59 -15.86
CA PHE A 15 -3.11 11.30 -15.77
C PHE A 15 -4.57 11.38 -16.25
N ILE A 16 -5.13 12.59 -16.35
CA ILE A 16 -6.50 12.85 -16.84
C ILE A 16 -6.46 13.74 -18.10
N LEU A 17 -5.54 13.46 -19.03
CA LEU A 17 -5.54 14.08 -20.36
C LEU A 17 -4.89 13.12 -21.36
N ASP A 18 -5.36 11.88 -21.39
CA ASP A 18 -5.23 11.07 -22.61
C ASP A 18 -6.35 10.03 -22.66
N HIS A 19 -7.55 10.52 -22.97
CA HIS A 19 -8.66 9.66 -23.36
C HIS A 19 -9.25 10.15 -24.68
N ASN A 20 -8.40 10.50 -25.65
CA ASN A 20 -8.84 10.61 -27.03
C ASN A 20 -7.66 10.61 -28.01
N GLU A 21 -7.19 9.42 -28.40
CA GLU A 21 -6.85 9.19 -29.80
C GLU A 21 -6.83 7.69 -30.11
N LYS A 22 -7.83 7.29 -30.90
CA LYS A 22 -7.79 6.04 -31.65
C LYS A 22 -6.63 6.16 -32.64
N ASN A 23 -5.81 5.09 -32.72
CA ASN A 23 -4.75 4.83 -33.70
C ASN A 23 -3.31 5.18 -33.26
N ALA A 24 -2.71 4.33 -32.41
CA ALA A 24 -1.26 4.28 -32.26
C ALA A 24 -0.76 2.81 -32.28
N PRO A 25 0.42 2.52 -32.87
CA PRO A 25 0.88 1.16 -33.10
C PRO A 25 1.16 0.44 -31.78
N LYS A 26 0.65 -0.79 -31.62
CA LYS A 26 0.96 -1.70 -30.50
C LYS A 26 2.47 -1.99 -30.47
N LYS A 27 3.25 -1.15 -29.78
CA LYS A 27 4.70 -1.30 -29.61
C LYS A 27 5.06 -1.54 -28.15
N ASN A 28 5.41 -2.80 -27.89
CA ASN A 28 6.24 -3.34 -26.80
C ASN A 28 5.91 -2.93 -25.34
N THR A 29 4.76 -3.42 -24.87
CA THR A 29 4.21 -3.22 -23.52
C THR A 29 5.11 -3.66 -22.36
N LYS A 30 5.98 -4.66 -22.55
CA LYS A 30 6.80 -5.23 -21.45
C LYS A 30 7.88 -4.26 -20.95
N SER A 31 8.55 -3.56 -21.86
CA SER A 31 9.65 -2.65 -21.51
C SER A 31 9.16 -1.38 -20.81
N GLN A 32 8.03 -0.83 -21.27
CA GLN A 32 7.37 0.31 -20.63
C GLN A 32 6.86 -0.03 -19.22
N ASN A 33 6.28 -1.23 -19.04
CA ASN A 33 5.84 -1.70 -17.73
C ASN A 33 7.02 -1.88 -16.75
N ALA A 34 8.17 -2.35 -17.23
CA ALA A 34 9.38 -2.49 -16.40
C ALA A 34 9.94 -1.11 -15.98
N GLY A 35 9.98 -0.14 -16.91
CA GLY A 35 10.39 1.23 -16.61
C GLY A 35 9.47 1.92 -15.60
N LEU A 36 8.15 1.76 -15.76
CA LEU A 36 7.16 2.30 -14.82
C LEU A 36 7.27 1.65 -13.44
N PHE A 37 7.45 0.33 -13.38
CA PHE A 37 7.67 -0.38 -12.12
C PHE A 37 8.91 0.17 -11.39
N LEU A 38 10.05 0.24 -12.08
CA LEU A 38 11.30 0.72 -11.50
C LEU A 38 11.19 2.17 -11.00
N ALA A 39 10.62 3.07 -11.82
CA ALA A 39 10.42 4.46 -11.43
C ALA A 39 9.53 4.59 -10.19
N THR A 40 8.45 3.80 -10.12
CA THR A 40 7.53 3.78 -8.98
C THR A 40 8.23 3.25 -7.74
N THR A 41 9.00 2.16 -7.84
CA THR A 41 9.77 1.61 -6.73
C THR A 41 10.79 2.62 -6.19
N LEU A 42 11.53 3.30 -7.07
CA LEU A 42 12.50 4.33 -6.68
C LEU A 42 11.83 5.54 -6.03
N ALA A 43 10.68 6.00 -6.55
CA ALA A 43 9.91 7.07 -5.95
C ALA A 43 9.41 6.70 -4.54
N ILE A 44 8.87 5.49 -4.37
CA ILE A 44 8.45 4.96 -3.07
C ILE A 44 9.66 4.89 -2.12
N TYR A 45 10.80 4.36 -2.57
CA TYR A 45 12.02 4.29 -1.76
C TYR A 45 12.51 5.68 -1.32
N ALA A 46 12.53 6.65 -2.23
CA ALA A 46 12.93 8.03 -1.93
C ALA A 46 12.00 8.68 -0.90
N LEU A 47 10.67 8.49 -1.04
CA LEU A 47 9.68 8.98 -0.09
C LEU A 47 9.84 8.34 1.30
N LEU A 48 10.15 7.04 1.36
CA LEU A 48 10.46 6.33 2.61
C LEU A 48 11.79 6.78 3.26
N LYS A 49 12.76 7.24 2.46
CA LYS A 49 14.06 7.72 2.95
C LYS A 49 14.02 9.15 3.45
N LYS A 50 13.39 10.07 2.71
CA LYS A 50 13.29 11.50 3.05
C LYS A 50 12.24 11.78 4.12
N GLY A 51 11.18 10.98 4.14
CA GLY A 51 10.08 11.16 5.08
C GLY A 51 10.24 10.38 6.38
N ASN A 52 9.33 10.65 7.30
CA ASN A 52 9.16 9.85 8.51
C ASN A 52 8.39 8.54 8.25
N TYR A 53 8.36 8.04 7.02
CA TYR A 53 7.61 6.84 6.66
C TYR A 53 8.53 5.63 6.61
N LYS A 54 8.03 4.47 7.05
CA LYS A 54 8.73 3.19 6.98
C LYS A 54 7.80 2.12 6.45
N ALA A 55 8.33 1.17 5.69
CA ALA A 55 7.63 -0.03 5.27
C ALA A 55 8.42 -1.24 5.75
N ALA A 56 7.72 -2.29 6.17
CA ALA A 56 8.35 -3.55 6.56
C ALA A 56 7.53 -4.73 6.04
N LEU A 57 8.24 -5.73 5.50
CA LEU A 57 7.69 -7.07 5.28
C LEU A 57 7.85 -7.84 6.59
N VAL A 58 6.75 -8.30 7.16
CA VAL A 58 6.70 -9.01 8.44
C VAL A 58 6.24 -10.43 8.19
N LEU A 59 6.98 -11.41 8.73
CA LEU A 59 6.58 -12.82 8.71
C LEU A 59 6.03 -13.20 10.10
N TYR A 60 4.87 -13.84 10.13
CA TYR A 60 4.18 -14.18 11.38
C TYR A 60 4.52 -15.60 11.80
N SER A 61 5.52 -15.77 12.65
CA SER A 61 6.02 -17.10 13.06
C SER A 61 5.00 -17.96 13.82
N LYS A 62 4.08 -17.33 14.57
CA LYS A 62 3.08 -18.04 15.39
C LYS A 62 1.88 -18.53 14.59
N THR A 63 1.34 -17.66 13.74
CA THR A 63 0.15 -17.96 12.93
C THR A 63 0.50 -18.51 11.56
N GLY A 64 1.75 -18.36 11.11
CA GLY A 64 2.11 -18.52 9.70
C GLY A 64 1.69 -17.29 8.87
N GLY A 65 2.25 -17.21 7.66
CA GLY A 65 1.98 -16.11 6.74
C GLY A 65 2.82 -14.87 6.99
N GLY A 66 2.34 -13.73 6.48
CA GLY A 66 3.05 -12.47 6.60
C GLY A 66 2.30 -11.31 5.96
N GLY A 67 2.90 -10.14 5.98
CA GLY A 67 2.30 -8.95 5.38
C GLY A 67 3.19 -7.73 5.33
N VAL A 68 2.73 -6.75 4.54
CA VAL A 68 3.43 -5.49 4.32
C VAL A 68 2.80 -4.44 5.21
N ASN A 69 3.59 -3.91 6.14
CA ASN A 69 3.16 -2.93 7.12
C ASN A 69 3.76 -1.56 6.79
N PHE A 70 2.95 -0.51 6.82
CA PHE A 70 3.37 0.88 6.62
C PHE A 70 3.26 1.66 7.91
N TYR A 71 4.30 2.43 8.23
CA TYR A 71 4.43 3.16 9.48
C TYR A 71 4.78 4.62 9.21
N LYS A 72 4.43 5.47 10.18
CA LYS A 72 4.92 6.85 10.28
C LYS A 72 5.58 7.05 11.65
N LYS A 73 6.81 7.52 11.65
CA LYS A 73 7.50 8.02 12.85
C LYS A 73 6.82 9.31 13.30
N LYS A 74 6.28 9.32 14.50
CA LYS A 74 5.66 10.51 15.12
C LYS A 74 6.74 11.32 15.88
N PRO A 75 6.42 12.56 16.33
CA PRO A 75 7.35 13.39 17.10
C PRO A 75 7.86 12.72 18.39
N ASP A 76 7.10 11.76 18.93
CA ASP A 76 7.48 10.91 20.07
C ASP A 76 8.62 9.91 19.74
N GLY A 77 9.13 9.92 18.51
CA GLY A 77 10.18 9.02 18.03
C GLY A 77 9.70 7.60 17.69
N LYS A 78 8.44 7.26 17.99
CA LYS A 78 7.89 5.90 17.81
C LYS A 78 7.33 5.71 16.41
N LEU A 79 7.35 4.48 15.93
CA LEU A 79 6.69 4.08 14.69
C LEU A 79 5.22 3.77 14.95
N HIS A 80 4.32 4.52 14.32
CA HIS A 80 2.89 4.29 14.37
C HIS A 80 2.44 3.66 13.06
N ARG A 81 1.86 2.46 13.11
CA ARG A 81 1.33 1.78 11.92
C ARG A 81 0.18 2.61 11.33
N LEU A 82 0.21 2.84 10.03
CA LEU A 82 -0.82 3.56 9.27
C LEU A 82 -1.83 2.58 8.65
N PHE A 83 -1.31 1.53 8.01
CA PHE A 83 -2.08 0.43 7.47
C PHE A 83 -1.16 -0.77 7.23
N ALA A 84 -1.76 -1.93 7.00
CA ALA A 84 -1.05 -3.13 6.58
C ALA A 84 -1.91 -3.96 5.61
N PHE A 85 -1.25 -4.75 4.78
CA PHE A 85 -1.84 -5.81 3.99
C PHE A 85 -1.25 -7.14 4.44
N ASP A 86 -2.10 -8.01 4.93
CA ASP A 86 -1.72 -9.24 5.61
C ASP A 86 -2.36 -10.45 4.94
N TYR A 87 -1.58 -11.53 4.84
CA TYR A 87 -2.02 -12.84 4.38
C TYR A 87 -1.58 -13.87 5.41
N HIS A 88 -2.53 -14.35 6.20
CA HIS A 88 -2.30 -15.35 7.24
C HIS A 88 -3.58 -16.15 7.51
N PRO A 89 -3.49 -17.33 8.13
CA PRO A 89 -4.68 -18.05 8.52
C PRO A 89 -5.44 -17.26 9.59
N VAL A 90 -6.77 -17.26 9.46
CA VAL A 90 -7.73 -16.72 10.41
C VAL A 90 -8.71 -17.85 10.73
N LYS A 91 -9.08 -17.96 12.01
CA LYS A 91 -10.04 -18.97 12.45
C LYS A 91 -11.45 -18.54 12.06
N ASP A 92 -12.11 -19.36 11.24
CA ASP A 92 -13.51 -19.15 10.86
C ASP A 92 -14.42 -19.53 12.06
N PRO A 93 -15.26 -18.62 12.57
CA PRO A 93 -16.12 -18.90 13.71
C PRO A 93 -17.20 -19.95 13.42
N LYS A 94 -17.62 -20.13 12.16
CA LYS A 94 -18.66 -21.09 11.76
C LYS A 94 -18.12 -22.50 11.65
N THR A 95 -16.99 -22.66 10.96
CA THR A 95 -16.40 -23.98 10.68
C THR A 95 -15.36 -24.40 11.72
N GLN A 96 -14.91 -23.48 12.57
CA GLN A 96 -13.80 -23.65 13.51
C GLN A 96 -12.46 -24.02 12.86
N GLN A 97 -12.37 -23.95 11.53
CA GLN A 97 -11.17 -24.24 10.77
C GLN A 97 -10.36 -22.97 10.49
N ASN A 98 -9.05 -23.15 10.29
CA ASN A 98 -8.18 -22.07 9.86
C ASN A 98 -8.31 -21.90 8.34
N GLN A 99 -8.63 -20.68 7.90
CA GLN A 99 -8.69 -20.32 6.49
C GLN A 99 -7.66 -19.24 6.20
N TRP A 100 -6.91 -19.41 5.11
CA TRP A 100 -5.94 -18.41 4.66
C TRP A 100 -6.66 -17.19 4.09
N CYS A 101 -6.48 -16.04 4.73
CA CYS A 101 -7.25 -14.84 4.40
C CYS A 101 -6.33 -13.67 4.07
N PHE A 102 -6.54 -13.06 2.90
CA PHE A 102 -5.98 -11.75 2.58
C PHE A 102 -6.88 -10.65 3.13
N HIS A 103 -6.30 -9.80 3.96
CA HIS A 103 -7.05 -8.72 4.61
C HIS A 103 -6.15 -7.52 4.84
N TYR A 104 -6.78 -6.36 5.02
CA TYR A 104 -6.10 -5.10 5.26
C TYR A 104 -6.40 -4.57 6.67
N HIS A 105 -5.45 -3.85 7.25
CA HIS A 105 -5.60 -3.19 8.55
C HIS A 105 -5.49 -1.69 8.35
N ARG A 106 -6.36 -0.90 9.00
CA ARG A 106 -6.27 0.56 9.05
C ARG A 106 -6.94 1.10 10.30
N GLY A 107 -6.55 2.27 10.78
CA GLY A 107 -7.19 2.87 11.95
C GLY A 107 -6.42 4.02 12.55
N LYS A 108 -7.11 4.83 13.36
CA LYS A 108 -6.51 5.94 14.11
C LYS A 108 -5.87 5.50 15.43
N ASN A 109 -6.23 4.33 15.94
CA ASN A 109 -5.76 3.77 17.20
C ASN A 109 -5.52 2.25 17.10
N SER A 110 -4.88 1.67 18.11
CA SER A 110 -4.50 0.25 18.14
C SER A 110 -5.69 -0.70 17.99
N SER A 111 -6.84 -0.38 18.60
CA SER A 111 -8.06 -1.19 18.50
C SER A 111 -8.62 -1.22 17.07
N GLN A 112 -8.64 -0.08 16.38
CA GLN A 112 -9.06 -0.05 14.98
C GLN A 112 -8.04 -0.73 14.07
N MET A 113 -6.76 -0.61 14.42
CA MET A 113 -5.65 -1.19 13.69
C MET A 113 -5.55 -2.71 13.81
N SER A 114 -6.11 -3.33 14.86
CA SER A 114 -6.16 -4.78 15.03
C SER A 114 -7.36 -5.44 14.36
N LYS A 115 -8.33 -4.64 13.90
CA LYS A 115 -9.44 -5.16 13.10
C LYS A 115 -8.89 -5.58 11.75
N HIS A 116 -8.89 -6.90 11.52
CA HIS A 116 -8.89 -7.45 10.18
C HIS A 116 -9.99 -6.71 9.37
N ARG A 117 -9.79 -6.41 8.07
CA ARG A 117 -10.76 -5.90 7.04
C ARG A 117 -10.66 -6.77 5.78
N PRO A 118 -11.71 -7.49 5.35
CA PRO A 118 -11.61 -8.39 4.22
C PRO A 118 -11.44 -7.52 2.99
N TYR A 119 -10.61 -7.96 2.06
CA TYR A 119 -10.38 -7.17 0.86
C TYR A 119 -11.61 -7.12 -0.06
N GLN A 120 -12.40 -8.21 -0.13
CA GLN A 120 -13.56 -8.35 -1.02
C GLN A 120 -14.94 -8.29 -0.32
N GLY A 121 -14.99 -7.98 0.99
CA GLY A 121 -16.22 -7.96 1.78
C GLY A 121 -16.69 -9.36 2.22
N GLY A 122 -16.98 -9.52 3.51
CA GLY A 122 -17.35 -10.80 4.16
C GLY A 122 -16.34 -11.26 5.22
N TRP A 123 -16.84 -11.70 6.39
CA TRP A 123 -16.08 -12.13 7.57
C TRP A 123 -16.51 -13.49 8.07
#